data_AF-A0A2E3NY67-F1
#
_entry.id   AF-A0A2E3NY67-F1
#
_cell.length_a   1.000
_cell.length_b   1.000
_cell.length_c   1.000
_cell.angle_alpha   90.00
_cell.angle_beta   90.00
_cell.angle_gamma   90.00
#
_symmetry.space_group_name_H-M   'P 1'
#
loop_
_entity.id
_entity.type
_entity.pdbx_description
1 polymer ?
#
loop_
_entity_poly.entity_id
_entity_poly.type
_entity_poly.pdbx_seq_one_letter_code
_entity_poly.pdbx_strand_id
1 'polypeptide(L)'
;MIANRLKIAALVIALCAATAVTGPARAADGRIGVELNKLEPLASACRAYLVLTNKAGMAFRDLKLDLVIFDTDGIVARRVAVQGGPIPDGKTSLKVFDIDGVKCPKISRFLLNGVMTCDTQGGQHDGCVGLIDTSSRAPAPLIK
;
A
#
# COMPACT_ATOMS: atom_id res chain seq x y z
N MET A 1 -33.17 74.89 -26.93
CA MET A 1 -34.06 73.85 -27.50
C MET A 1 -33.31 72.54 -27.57
N ILE A 2 -33.99 71.45 -27.23
CA ILE A 2 -33.50 70.13 -26.81
C ILE A 2 -33.26 69.19 -28.01
N ALA A 3 -32.25 68.32 -27.91
CA ALA A 3 -32.23 66.89 -28.34
C ALA A 3 -30.77 66.47 -28.65
N ASN A 4 -29.97 65.94 -27.71
CA ASN A 4 -29.94 64.55 -27.21
C ASN A 4 -29.97 63.47 -28.30
N ARG A 5 -28.81 62.85 -28.59
CA ARG A 5 -28.68 61.40 -28.88
C ARG A 5 -27.34 60.88 -28.37
N LEU A 6 -27.36 60.49 -27.10
CA LEU A 6 -26.37 59.66 -26.41
C LEU A 6 -26.25 58.30 -27.12
N LYS A 7 -25.08 57.97 -27.67
CA LYS A 7 -24.80 56.64 -28.23
C LYS A 7 -24.30 55.71 -27.11
N ILE A 8 -25.03 54.64 -26.90
CA ILE A 8 -24.82 53.63 -25.86
C ILE A 8 -23.81 52.57 -26.34
N ALA A 9 -22.86 52.29 -25.44
CA ALA A 9 -22.18 51.04 -25.09
C ALA A 9 -21.52 50.14 -26.17
N ALA A 10 -20.29 49.72 -25.86
CA ALA A 10 -20.02 48.33 -25.46
C ALA A 10 -18.60 48.22 -24.87
N LEU A 11 -18.49 48.20 -23.54
CA LEU A 11 -17.26 47.81 -22.85
C LEU A 11 -17.28 46.29 -22.69
N VAL A 12 -16.54 45.58 -23.54
CA VAL A 12 -16.39 44.12 -23.46
C VAL A 12 -15.41 43.81 -22.33
N ILE A 13 -15.94 43.50 -21.14
CA ILE A 13 -15.16 42.95 -20.03
C ILE A 13 -14.97 41.45 -20.32
N ALA A 14 -13.78 41.08 -20.78
CA ALA A 14 -13.37 39.69 -20.95
C ALA A 14 -13.19 39.04 -19.57
N LEU A 15 -14.18 38.27 -19.14
CA LEU A 15 -14.15 37.49 -17.91
C LEU A 15 -13.36 36.20 -18.16
N CYS A 16 -12.07 36.19 -17.80
CA CYS A 16 -11.25 34.98 -17.74
C CYS A 16 -11.79 34.05 -16.64
N ALA A 17 -12.67 33.11 -17.01
CA ALA A 17 -13.09 32.03 -16.14
C ALA A 17 -11.94 31.01 -16.00
N ALA A 18 -11.11 31.19 -14.97
CA ALA A 18 -10.16 30.18 -14.53
C ALA A 18 -10.93 29.01 -13.90
N THR A 19 -11.20 27.98 -14.71
CA THR A 19 -11.74 26.70 -14.23
C THR A 19 -10.63 25.97 -13.48
N ALA A 20 -10.65 26.06 -12.15
CA ALA A 20 -9.77 25.24 -11.31
C ALA A 20 -10.17 23.76 -11.49
N VAL A 21 -9.35 23.01 -12.23
CA VAL A 21 -9.48 21.56 -12.33
C VAL A 21 -9.04 20.96 -10.99
N THR A 22 -9.99 20.77 -10.08
CA THR A 22 -9.81 19.94 -8.90
C THR A 22 -9.75 18.48 -9.35
N GLY A 23 -8.53 17.93 -9.46
CA GLY A 23 -8.32 16.49 -9.66
C GLY A 23 -8.84 15.69 -8.46
N PRO A 24 -9.18 14.40 -8.62
CA PRO A 24 -9.74 13.60 -7.55
C PRO A 24 -8.70 13.45 -6.44
N ALA A 25 -9.00 13.98 -5.25
CA ALA A 25 -8.30 13.62 -4.03
C ALA A 25 -8.58 12.13 -3.78
N ARG A 26 -7.57 11.27 -3.95
CA ARG A 26 -7.67 9.88 -3.49
C ARG A 26 -7.77 9.93 -1.98
N ALA A 27 -8.94 9.60 -1.44
CA ALA A 27 -9.12 9.43 0.00
C ALA A 27 -8.09 8.42 0.50
N ALA A 28 -7.41 8.75 1.59
CA ALA A 28 -6.65 7.78 2.35
C ALA A 28 -7.66 6.74 2.85
N ASP A 29 -7.57 5.51 2.36
CA ASP A 29 -8.40 4.40 2.83
C ASP A 29 -8.07 4.05 4.30
N GLY A 30 -7.02 4.67 4.86
CA GLY A 30 -6.57 4.51 6.24
C GLY A 30 -5.80 3.21 6.46
N ARG A 31 -5.25 2.62 5.38
CA ARG A 31 -4.71 1.26 5.37
C ARG A 31 -3.38 1.15 4.63
N ILE A 32 -2.65 0.08 4.94
CA ILE A 32 -1.47 -0.38 4.20
C ILE A 32 -1.84 -1.68 3.49
N GLY A 33 -1.89 -1.65 2.16
CA GLY A 33 -2.02 -2.87 1.38
C GLY A 33 -0.72 -3.67 1.41
N VAL A 34 -0.80 -4.97 1.69
CA VAL A 34 0.28 -5.96 1.61
C VAL A 34 -0.16 -7.06 0.65
N GLU A 35 0.36 -7.01 -0.57
CA GLU A 35 0.04 -7.97 -1.63
C GLU A 35 1.17 -8.99 -1.77
N LEU A 36 0.87 -10.28 -1.64
CA LEU A 36 1.77 -11.33 -2.11
C LEU A 36 1.71 -11.40 -3.64
N ASN A 37 2.73 -10.86 -4.30
CA ASN A 37 2.69 -10.63 -5.74
C ASN A 37 3.22 -11.82 -6.55
N LYS A 38 4.36 -12.40 -6.13
CA LYS A 38 5.04 -13.47 -6.85
C LYS A 38 5.74 -14.44 -5.89
N LEU A 39 5.74 -15.71 -6.25
CA LEU A 39 6.64 -16.73 -5.70
C LEU A 39 7.56 -17.23 -6.82
N GLU A 40 8.86 -17.26 -6.56
CA GLU A 40 9.88 -17.66 -7.53
C GLU A 40 10.72 -18.82 -6.97
N PRO A 41 10.71 -19.99 -7.64
CA PRO A 41 11.50 -21.14 -7.20
C PRO A 41 13.00 -20.88 -7.26
N LEU A 42 13.72 -21.24 -6.19
CA LEU A 42 15.19 -21.28 -6.15
C LEU A 42 15.70 -22.71 -5.89
N ALA A 43 17.02 -22.88 -5.97
CA ALA A 43 17.70 -24.18 -5.84
C ALA A 43 17.42 -24.88 -4.50
N SER A 44 17.28 -24.16 -3.39
CA SER A 44 16.96 -24.70 -2.05
C SER A 44 15.98 -23.82 -1.25
N ALA A 45 15.35 -22.84 -1.89
CA ALA A 45 14.48 -21.87 -1.25
C ALA A 45 13.30 -21.49 -2.16
N CYS A 46 12.37 -20.71 -1.61
CA CYS A 46 11.35 -20.01 -2.36
C CYS A 46 11.49 -18.51 -2.14
N ARG A 47 11.62 -17.73 -3.21
CA ARG A 47 11.66 -16.27 -3.12
C ARG A 47 10.25 -15.70 -3.18
N ALA A 48 9.88 -14.90 -2.20
CA ALA A 48 8.60 -14.21 -2.13
C ALA A 48 8.76 -12.71 -2.40
N TYR A 49 7.81 -12.16 -3.15
CA TYR A 49 7.72 -10.74 -3.49
C TYR A 49 6.45 -10.16 -2.87
N LEU A 50 6.60 -9.17 -2.00
CA LEU A 50 5.49 -8.41 -1.42
C LEU A 50 5.47 -7.00 -1.99
N VAL A 51 4.29 -6.55 -2.41
CA VAL A 51 4.06 -5.14 -2.74
C VAL A 51 3.33 -4.51 -1.56
N LEU A 52 3.96 -3.49 -0.96
CA LEU A 52 3.37 -2.70 0.10
C LEU A 52 2.92 -1.36 -0.47
N THR A 53 1.68 -0.97 -0.22
CA THR A 53 1.13 0.34 -0.61
C THR A 53 0.59 1.06 0.60
N ASN A 54 1.23 2.14 1.00
CA ASN A 54 0.80 2.95 2.13
C ASN A 54 -0.22 4.02 1.69
N LYS A 55 -1.46 3.89 2.17
CA LYS A 55 -2.52 4.90 2.05
C LYS A 55 -3.11 5.20 3.42
N ALA A 56 -2.31 5.08 4.48
CA ALA A 56 -2.76 5.32 5.84
C ALA A 56 -2.83 6.81 6.19
N GLY A 57 -2.33 7.70 5.31
CA GLY A 57 -2.26 9.15 5.59
C GLY A 57 -1.10 9.51 6.51
N MET A 58 -0.16 8.59 6.74
CA MET A 58 1.01 8.78 7.61
C MET A 58 2.19 7.93 7.14
N ALA A 59 3.42 8.40 7.38
CA ALA A 59 4.63 7.64 7.07
C ALA A 59 4.98 6.66 8.20
N PHE A 60 5.40 5.45 7.83
CA PHE A 60 5.97 4.46 8.76
C PHE A 60 7.49 4.48 8.63
N ARG A 61 8.19 4.78 9.73
CA ARG A 61 9.65 4.76 9.81
C ARG A 61 10.17 3.34 9.97
N ASP A 62 9.47 2.52 10.75
CA ASP A 62 9.72 1.09 10.85
C ASP A 62 8.39 0.33 10.80
N LEU A 63 8.35 -0.73 10.02
CA LEU A 63 7.20 -1.62 9.90
C LEU A 63 7.76 -3.02 9.66
N LYS A 64 7.67 -3.90 10.65
CA LYS A 64 8.15 -5.28 10.55
C LYS A 64 6.96 -6.23 10.66
N LEU A 65 6.69 -6.95 9.58
CA LEU A 65 5.58 -7.89 9.48
C LEU A 65 6.01 -9.27 10.01
N ASP A 66 5.13 -9.93 10.74
CA ASP A 66 5.33 -11.31 11.19
C ASP A 66 4.52 -12.25 10.30
N LEU A 67 5.21 -12.96 9.40
CA LEU A 67 4.58 -13.88 8.46
C LEU A 67 4.80 -15.33 8.87
N VAL A 68 3.75 -16.13 8.80
CA VAL A 68 3.79 -17.58 8.95
C VAL A 68 3.48 -18.22 7.61
N ILE A 69 4.32 -19.17 7.20
CA ILE A 69 4.20 -19.90 5.95
C ILE A 69 3.83 -21.34 6.27
N PHE A 70 2.76 -21.81 5.64
CA PHE A 70 2.26 -23.17 5.83
C PHE A 70 2.60 -24.05 4.63
N ASP A 71 2.90 -25.31 4.89
CA ASP A 71 3.07 -26.32 3.85
C ASP A 71 1.73 -26.84 3.31
N THR A 72 1.79 -27.75 2.34
CA THR A 72 0.61 -28.38 1.73
C THR A 72 -0.23 -29.23 2.69
N ASP A 73 0.34 -29.65 3.82
CA ASP A 73 -0.36 -30.40 4.86
C ASP A 73 -1.03 -29.45 5.88
N GLY A 74 -0.85 -28.14 5.69
CA GLY A 74 -1.39 -27.11 6.57
C GLY A 74 -0.59 -26.91 7.85
N ILE A 75 0.63 -27.44 7.92
CA ILE A 75 1.56 -27.33 9.04
C ILE A 75 2.47 -26.12 8.83
N VAL A 76 2.89 -25.46 9.92
CA VAL A 76 3.82 -24.33 9.84
C VAL A 76 5.17 -24.83 9.34
N ALA A 77 5.56 -24.40 8.15
CA ALA A 77 6.88 -24.68 7.57
C ALA A 77 7.93 -23.68 8.05
N ARG A 78 7.57 -22.38 8.08
CA ARG A 78 8.46 -21.29 8.48
C ARG A 78 7.67 -20.14 9.11
N ARG A 79 8.37 -19.36 9.94
CA ARG A 79 7.94 -18.04 10.41
C ARG A 79 9.05 -17.04 10.10
N VAL A 80 8.70 -15.92 9.47
CA VAL A 80 9.64 -14.95 8.93
C VAL A 80 9.22 -13.55 9.35
N ALA A 81 10.17 -12.80 9.92
CA ALA A 81 10.02 -11.38 10.15
C ALA A 81 10.43 -10.61 8.90
N VAL A 82 9.48 -9.96 8.21
CA VAL A 82 9.74 -9.24 6.96
C VAL A 82 9.83 -7.74 7.22
N GLN A 83 10.93 -7.14 6.80
CA GLN A 83 11.13 -5.69 6.87
C GLN A 83 10.30 -4.97 5.79
N GLY A 84 9.15 -4.44 6.17
CA GLY A 84 8.22 -3.69 5.32
C GLY A 84 8.53 -2.19 5.23
N GLY A 85 9.00 -1.59 6.33
CA GLY A 85 9.37 -0.18 6.43
C GLY A 85 10.85 0.09 6.12
N PRO A 86 11.26 1.36 5.95
CA PRO A 86 10.42 2.55 5.97
C PRO A 86 9.49 2.63 4.74
N ILE A 87 8.30 3.20 4.91
CA ILE A 87 7.35 3.47 3.82
C ILE A 87 6.68 4.84 4.02
N PRO A 88 7.05 5.87 3.22
CA PRO A 88 6.38 7.16 3.22
C PRO A 88 4.89 7.05 2.92
N ASP A 89 4.11 8.07 3.30
CA ASP A 89 2.71 8.15 2.90
C ASP A 89 2.55 8.20 1.37
N GLY A 90 1.52 7.54 0.85
CA GLY A 90 1.26 7.40 -0.57
C GLY A 90 2.26 6.53 -1.35
N LYS A 91 3.31 6.01 -0.72
CA LYS A 91 4.36 5.24 -1.42
C LYS A 91 3.93 3.80 -1.64
N THR A 92 4.30 3.25 -2.80
CA THR A 92 4.34 1.81 -3.06
C THR A 92 5.79 1.33 -3.03
N SER A 93 6.06 0.21 -2.35
CA SER A 93 7.37 -0.40 -2.18
C SER A 93 7.31 -1.90 -2.46
N LEU A 94 8.36 -2.43 -3.09
CA LEU A 94 8.53 -3.87 -3.29
C LEU A 94 9.50 -4.40 -2.25
N LYS A 95 9.12 -5.49 -1.57
CA LYS A 95 9.97 -6.23 -0.64
C LYS A 95 10.16 -7.64 -1.16
N VAL A 96 11.39 -8.13 -1.08
CA VAL A 96 11.76 -9.45 -1.59
C VAL A 96 12.52 -10.15 -0.48
N PHE A 97 12.16 -11.40 -0.20
CA PHE A 97 12.83 -12.23 0.79
C PHE A 97 12.80 -13.70 0.37
N ASP A 98 13.78 -14.46 0.84
CA ASP A 98 13.90 -15.89 0.56
C ASP A 98 13.41 -16.71 1.75
N ILE A 99 12.73 -17.81 1.46
CA ILE A 99 12.21 -18.78 2.43
C ILE A 99 13.08 -20.04 2.31
N ASP A 100 14.11 -20.11 3.14
CA ASP A 100 15.11 -21.16 3.06
C ASP A 100 14.55 -22.53 3.48
N GLY A 101 14.91 -23.55 2.69
CA GLY A 101 14.50 -24.94 2.95
C GLY A 101 13.06 -25.25 2.56
N VAL A 102 12.33 -24.31 1.96
CA VAL A 102 10.96 -24.53 1.49
C VAL A 102 10.89 -24.30 -0.02
N LYS A 103 10.35 -25.27 -0.75
CA LYS A 103 10.12 -25.14 -2.21
C LYS A 103 8.79 -24.44 -2.45
N CYS A 104 8.71 -23.53 -3.42
CA CYS A 104 7.47 -22.79 -3.70
C CYS A 104 6.24 -23.69 -3.92
N PRO A 105 6.30 -24.82 -4.65
CA PRO A 105 5.15 -25.72 -4.81
C PRO A 105 4.69 -26.40 -3.51
N LYS A 106 5.49 -26.33 -2.45
CA LYS A 106 5.16 -26.87 -1.13
C LYS A 106 4.50 -25.84 -0.21
N ILE A 107 4.31 -24.60 -0.65
CA ILE A 107 3.65 -23.57 0.15
C ILE A 107 2.15 -23.57 -0.16
N SER A 108 1.30 -23.75 0.85
CA SER A 108 -0.15 -23.68 0.70
C SER A 108 -0.72 -22.29 0.92
N ARG A 109 -0.18 -21.53 1.88
CA ARG A 109 -0.64 -20.18 2.22
C ARG A 109 0.39 -19.42 3.05
N PHE A 110 0.22 -18.10 3.06
CA PHE A 110 0.87 -17.18 3.98
C PHE A 110 -0.16 -16.61 4.94
N LEU A 111 0.23 -16.42 6.20
CA LEU A 111 -0.54 -15.75 7.24
C LEU A 111 0.26 -14.56 7.73
N LEU A 112 -0.32 -13.36 7.69
CA LEU A 112 0.16 -12.24 8.48
C LEU A 112 -0.30 -12.45 9.92
N ASN A 113 0.56 -13.06 10.72
CA ASN A 113 0.27 -13.37 12.12
C ASN A 113 0.29 -12.11 13.00
N GLY A 114 1.06 -11.09 12.61
CA GLY A 114 1.09 -9.83 13.34
C GLY A 114 2.01 -8.78 12.73
N VAL A 115 2.22 -7.71 13.49
CA VAL A 115 3.20 -6.66 13.21
C VAL A 115 4.11 -6.56 14.43
N MET A 116 5.40 -6.84 14.24
CA MET A 116 6.40 -6.87 15.32
C MET A 116 6.86 -5.48 15.74
N THR A 117 7.00 -4.58 14.76
CA THR A 117 7.37 -3.18 14.96
C THR A 117 6.48 -2.32 14.10
N CYS A 118 5.97 -1.22 14.65
CA CYS A 118 5.14 -0.28 13.93
C CYS A 118 5.39 1.14 14.43
N ASP A 119 6.39 1.79 13.84
CA ASP A 119 6.81 3.12 14.22
C ASP A 119 6.42 4.11 13.14
N THR A 120 5.70 5.14 13.55
CA THR A 120 5.27 6.25 12.70
C THR A 120 6.07 7.51 13.05
N GLN A 121 5.84 8.62 12.33
CA GLN A 121 6.49 9.88 12.70
C GLN A 121 6.24 10.31 14.17
N GLY A 122 5.08 9.98 14.73
CA GLY A 122 4.69 10.30 16.11
C GLY A 122 5.23 9.33 17.17
N GLY A 123 5.96 8.27 16.79
CA GLY A 123 6.39 7.20 17.70
C GLY A 123 5.71 5.87 17.41
N GLN A 124 5.76 4.96 18.37
CA GLN A 124 5.15 3.64 18.27
C GLN A 124 3.62 3.77 18.12
N HIS A 125 3.05 2.97 17.23
CA HIS A 125 1.62 2.96 16.94
C HIS A 125 1.02 1.61 17.30
N ASP A 126 0.00 1.61 18.16
CA ASP A 126 -0.69 0.41 18.58
C ASP A 126 -1.72 -0.06 17.55
N GLY A 127 -2.06 -1.35 17.56
CA GLY A 127 -3.13 -1.88 16.70
C GLY A 127 -2.79 -1.94 15.20
N CYS A 128 -1.52 -1.86 14.82
CA CYS A 128 -1.11 -1.83 13.40
C CYS A 128 -1.57 -3.01 12.55
N VAL A 129 -1.83 -4.18 13.14
CA VAL A 129 -2.42 -5.31 12.41
C VAL A 129 -3.77 -4.90 11.80
N GLY A 130 -4.54 -4.07 12.49
CA GLY A 130 -5.78 -3.49 12.00
C GLY A 130 -5.58 -2.58 10.80
N LEU A 131 -4.42 -1.92 10.65
CA LEU A 131 -4.15 -1.02 9.51
C LEU A 131 -3.74 -1.77 8.23
N ILE A 132 -3.34 -3.03 8.33
CA ILE A 132 -2.93 -3.78 7.14
C ILE A 132 -4.18 -4.19 6.33
N ASP A 133 -4.06 -4.42 5.03
CA ASP A 133 -5.00 -5.22 4.25
C ASP A 133 -4.18 -6.21 3.43
N THR A 134 -4.57 -7.49 3.41
CA THR A 134 -3.83 -8.53 2.69
C THR A 134 -4.50 -8.90 1.39
N SER A 135 -3.70 -9.10 0.36
CA SER A 135 -4.15 -9.64 -0.93
C SER A 135 -3.08 -10.56 -1.52
N SER A 136 -3.44 -11.32 -2.56
CA SER A 136 -2.48 -12.12 -3.29
C SER A 136 -2.79 -12.15 -4.78
N ARG A 137 -1.73 -12.09 -5.58
CA ARG A 137 -1.72 -12.43 -7.01
C ARG A 137 -0.98 -13.75 -7.27
N ALA A 138 -0.20 -14.21 -6.29
CA ALA A 138 0.45 -15.50 -6.35
C ALA A 138 -0.59 -16.63 -6.17
N PRO A 139 -0.27 -17.87 -6.59
CA PRO A 139 -1.17 -19.01 -6.38
C PRO A 139 -1.50 -19.27 -4.90
N ALA A 140 -0.57 -18.98 -3.99
CA ALA A 140 -0.81 -19.08 -2.56
C ALA A 140 -1.54 -17.82 -2.05
N PRO A 141 -2.62 -17.95 -1.26
CA PRO A 141 -3.25 -16.80 -0.62
C PRO A 141 -2.36 -16.24 0.49
N LEU A 142 -2.54 -14.93 0.76
CA LEU A 142 -2.05 -14.25 1.95
C LEU A 142 -3.26 -13.82 2.77
N ILE A 143 -3.38 -14.37 3.98
CA ILE A 143 -4.50 -14.15 4.90
C ILE A 143 -4.03 -13.48 6.20
N LYS A 144 -4.98 -13.05 7.02
CA LYS A 144 -4.78 -12.60 8.41
C LYS A 144 -5.53 -13.50 9.37
#